data_AF-A0A7R9L5P2-F1
#
_entry.id   AF-A0A7R9L5P2-F1
#
_cell.length_a   1.000
_cell.length_b   1.000
_cell.length_c   1.000
_cell.angle_alpha   90.00
_cell.angle_beta   90.00
_cell.angle_gamma   90.00
#
_symmetry.space_group_name_H-M   'P 1'
#
loop_
_entity.id
_entity.type
_entity.pdbx_description
1 polymer ?
#
loop_
_entity_poly.entity_id
_entity_poly.type
_entity_poly.pdbx_seq_one_letter_code
_entity_poly.pdbx_strand_id
1 'polypeptide(L)'
;VLVEFDTPGHTTSWGRGQKGILTECYTNGTKNGKTGPLDPTKENVYTFLEELFTEIGNTFPDQYIHLGGDEVDFDCWASNPDINKFMKEKNITNYSKLEDYYMQRVLNIVKKLNKSYIIWEEVFNNGVDLKPDTVVHVWIGSWGTDKEKYWRPELHNVTSEGYRAILSSCWYLDLISYGSDWKQYYRCEPHSFNAILSSCWYLDLISYGSDWKQYYRCEPHSFNGTVEQNNLVIGGEAALWSEYINGANLISRTWPRASATAERLWSPKAMNSTDKAVKRFHKHNCLLIERGLRLEPNEGPAHKFYALFALIQSQAVDGEVDVWPHPQDATSSPNFLQIDSTKFVFTDKSVNKCDLLSDAITRTKKSGFIQGCARVGATDYKPFYQNSQNFELNANFKGDLSGIEIDVKSCEKLPHLEMNEKYNLVVDGSARTARLESDTIWGAIRGLETFSQLVSNVGQNQFVINETDIRDFPRFAYRGILVDTSRHYIPVNVLYENLNAMAYNKLNVFHWHIVDEQSFPYVSKRFPDLSLKGAYNPETHVYSPQDVQNVIEYGRQRGIRVLVEFDT
;
A
#
# COMPACT_ATOMS: atom_id res chain seq x y z
N VAL A 1 -10.75 1.61 -5.51
CA VAL A 1 -10.64 0.15 -5.81
C VAL A 1 -11.01 0.04 -7.26
N LEU A 2 -10.00 -0.14 -8.11
CA LEU A 2 -10.21 -0.39 -9.54
C LEU A 2 -10.59 -1.86 -9.68
N VAL A 3 -11.64 -2.14 -10.44
CA VAL A 3 -12.13 -3.50 -10.68
C VAL A 3 -12.04 -3.82 -12.15
N GLU A 4 -11.61 -5.04 -12.45
CA GLU A 4 -11.55 -5.58 -13.79
C GLU A 4 -12.61 -6.65 -14.00
N PHE A 5 -13.33 -6.52 -15.11
CA PHE A 5 -14.25 -7.53 -15.62
C PHE A 5 -13.97 -7.71 -17.10
N ASP A 6 -12.95 -8.51 -17.39
CA ASP A 6 -12.50 -8.74 -18.75
C ASP A 6 -13.56 -9.50 -19.58
N THR A 7 -13.84 -8.94 -20.76
CA THR A 7 -14.74 -9.46 -21.77
C THR A 7 -14.33 -8.94 -23.16
N PRO A 8 -14.59 -9.65 -24.26
CA PRO A 8 -15.33 -10.91 -24.37
C PRO A 8 -14.48 -12.16 -24.12
N GLY A 9 -13.14 -12.01 -24.09
CA GLY A 9 -12.16 -13.02 -23.69
C GLY A 9 -12.31 -13.45 -22.22
N HIS A 10 -11.49 -14.40 -21.78
CA HIS A 10 -11.36 -14.84 -20.38
C HIS A 10 -12.67 -15.16 -19.62
N THR A 11 -13.77 -15.44 -20.33
CA THR A 11 -15.12 -15.55 -19.74
C THR A 11 -15.61 -16.99 -19.52
N THR A 12 -14.73 -17.99 -19.59
CA THR A 12 -15.12 -19.41 -19.48
C THR A 12 -15.88 -19.72 -18.18
N SER A 13 -15.51 -19.09 -17.06
CA SER A 13 -16.19 -19.28 -15.76
C SER A 13 -17.62 -18.72 -15.76
N TRP A 14 -17.90 -17.68 -16.54
CA TRP A 14 -19.16 -16.94 -16.56
C TRP A 14 -20.29 -17.80 -17.12
N GLY A 15 -20.01 -18.60 -18.16
CA GLY A 15 -20.97 -19.54 -18.75
C GLY A 15 -21.41 -20.69 -17.85
N ARG A 16 -20.74 -20.89 -16.71
CA ARG A 16 -21.19 -21.84 -15.68
C ARG A 16 -22.43 -21.30 -14.96
N GLY A 17 -22.40 -20.02 -14.59
CA GLY A 17 -23.47 -19.34 -13.84
C GLY A 17 -24.55 -18.72 -14.72
N GLN A 18 -24.20 -18.24 -15.91
CA GLN A 18 -25.14 -17.63 -16.85
C GLN A 18 -25.15 -18.42 -18.15
N LYS A 19 -26.26 -19.10 -18.44
CA LYS A 19 -26.38 -19.94 -19.65
C LYS A 19 -26.67 -19.10 -20.89
N GLY A 20 -26.09 -19.51 -22.01
CA GLY A 20 -26.37 -18.93 -23.33
C GLY A 20 -25.63 -17.63 -23.65
N ILE A 21 -24.62 -17.24 -22.85
CA ILE A 21 -23.80 -16.04 -23.12
C ILE A 21 -22.48 -16.35 -23.83
N LEU A 22 -21.94 -17.56 -23.67
CA LEU A 22 -20.72 -17.97 -24.37
C LEU A 22 -21.03 -18.50 -25.76
N THR A 23 -20.08 -18.34 -26.67
CA THR A 23 -20.14 -18.92 -28.02
C THR A 23 -19.98 -20.43 -27.93
N GLU A 24 -20.84 -21.18 -28.62
CA GLU A 24 -20.65 -22.62 -28.81
C GLU A 24 -19.72 -22.88 -30.00
N CYS A 25 -18.67 -23.69 -29.80
CA CYS A 25 -17.70 -23.98 -30.85
C CYS A 25 -18.11 -25.20 -31.69
N TYR A 26 -17.67 -25.22 -32.95
CA TYR A 26 -17.99 -26.27 -33.91
C TYR A 26 -16.72 -26.95 -34.43
N THR A 27 -16.85 -28.22 -34.79
CA THR A 27 -15.83 -28.99 -35.52
C THR A 27 -16.53 -29.78 -36.61
N ASN A 28 -16.08 -29.63 -37.85
CA ASN A 28 -16.68 -30.25 -39.04
C ASN A 28 -18.21 -30.04 -39.15
N GLY A 29 -18.69 -28.85 -38.80
CA GLY A 29 -20.12 -28.49 -38.88
C GLY A 29 -21.00 -29.03 -37.74
N THR A 30 -20.41 -29.67 -36.72
CA THR A 30 -21.12 -30.16 -35.53
C THR A 30 -20.61 -29.49 -34.27
N LYS A 31 -21.51 -29.24 -33.29
CA LYS A 31 -21.12 -28.69 -31.98
C LYS A 31 -20.15 -29.65 -31.30
N ASN A 32 -19.00 -29.13 -30.86
CA ASN A 32 -17.95 -29.96 -30.25
C ASN A 32 -17.99 -29.99 -28.71
N GLY A 33 -18.97 -29.31 -28.10
CA GLY A 33 -19.14 -29.24 -26.64
C GLY A 33 -18.24 -28.26 -25.92
N LYS A 34 -17.32 -27.57 -26.62
CA LYS A 34 -16.51 -26.48 -26.07
C LYS A 34 -17.22 -25.14 -26.24
N THR A 35 -16.89 -24.20 -25.37
CA THR A 35 -17.32 -22.81 -25.46
C THR A 35 -16.12 -21.89 -25.61
N GLY A 36 -16.29 -20.78 -26.32
CA GLY A 36 -15.28 -19.75 -26.52
C GLY A 36 -15.66 -18.43 -25.81
N PRO A 37 -15.20 -17.29 -26.35
CA PRO A 37 -15.56 -15.95 -25.84
C PRO A 37 -17.07 -15.72 -25.79
N LEU A 38 -17.48 -14.64 -25.11
CA LEU A 38 -18.88 -14.19 -25.14
C LEU A 38 -19.37 -14.07 -26.60
N ASP A 39 -20.64 -14.39 -26.81
CA ASP A 39 -21.26 -14.38 -28.13
C ASP A 39 -21.77 -12.96 -28.46
N PRO A 40 -21.06 -12.19 -29.29
CA PRO A 40 -21.38 -10.78 -29.55
C PRO A 40 -22.65 -10.61 -30.38
N THR A 41 -23.23 -11.71 -30.87
CA THR A 41 -24.41 -11.67 -31.73
C THR A 41 -25.72 -11.76 -30.95
N LYS A 42 -25.65 -12.09 -29.65
CA LYS A 42 -26.84 -12.31 -28.82
C LYS A 42 -27.14 -11.14 -27.88
N GLU A 43 -28.37 -10.64 -27.93
CA GLU A 43 -28.81 -9.51 -27.09
C GLU A 43 -28.86 -9.82 -25.58
N ASN A 44 -29.02 -11.10 -25.21
CA ASN A 44 -28.99 -11.50 -23.80
C ASN A 44 -27.62 -11.25 -23.16
N VAL A 45 -26.52 -11.24 -23.93
CA VAL A 45 -25.18 -10.90 -23.45
C VAL A 45 -25.16 -9.44 -22.99
N TYR A 46 -25.63 -8.52 -23.82
CA TYR A 46 -25.63 -7.09 -23.48
C TYR A 46 -26.60 -6.73 -22.35
N THR A 47 -27.75 -7.42 -22.28
CA THR A 47 -28.69 -7.27 -21.17
C THR A 47 -28.05 -7.70 -19.85
N PHE A 48 -27.37 -8.85 -19.85
CA PHE A 48 -26.64 -9.35 -18.70
C PHE A 48 -25.50 -8.41 -18.28
N LEU A 49 -24.71 -7.90 -19.24
CA LEU A 49 -23.62 -6.97 -18.95
C LEU A 49 -24.13 -5.63 -18.42
N GLU A 50 -25.27 -5.12 -18.90
CA GLU A 50 -25.87 -3.88 -18.39
C GLU A 50 -26.30 -4.02 -16.92
N GLU A 51 -26.95 -5.14 -16.56
CA GLU A 51 -27.30 -5.42 -15.16
C GLU A 51 -26.05 -5.56 -14.28
N LEU A 52 -25.05 -6.31 -14.76
CA LEU A 52 -23.80 -6.56 -14.05
C LEU A 52 -23.02 -5.26 -13.81
N PHE A 53 -22.75 -4.49 -14.87
CA PHE A 53 -21.98 -3.25 -14.75
C PHE A 53 -22.73 -2.20 -13.94
N THR A 54 -24.06 -2.15 -13.99
CA THR A 54 -24.85 -1.24 -13.13
C THR A 54 -24.59 -1.54 -11.65
N GLU A 55 -24.57 -2.82 -11.29
CA GLU A 55 -24.29 -3.22 -9.91
C GLU A 55 -22.84 -2.93 -9.49
N ILE A 56 -21.88 -3.25 -10.36
CA ILE A 56 -20.46 -2.96 -10.15
C ILE A 56 -20.26 -1.46 -9.93
N GLY A 57 -20.86 -0.63 -10.78
CA GLY A 57 -20.75 0.82 -10.70
C GLY A 57 -21.30 1.41 -9.39
N ASN A 58 -22.31 0.77 -8.80
CA ASN A 58 -22.88 1.14 -7.50
C ASN A 58 -22.07 0.60 -6.31
N THR A 59 -21.42 -0.56 -6.48
CA THR A 59 -20.66 -1.24 -5.41
C THR A 59 -19.27 -0.64 -5.24
N PHE A 60 -18.59 -0.33 -6.34
CA PHE A 60 -17.24 0.20 -6.35
C PHE A 60 -17.28 1.71 -6.59
N PRO A 61 -16.95 2.54 -5.58
CA PRO A 61 -17.08 3.99 -5.68
C PRO A 61 -16.02 4.63 -6.59
N ASP A 62 -15.02 3.86 -7.03
CA ASP A 62 -13.96 4.32 -7.93
C ASP A 62 -14.51 4.82 -9.27
N GLN A 63 -13.88 5.82 -9.85
CA GLN A 63 -14.35 6.42 -11.10
C GLN A 63 -14.12 5.48 -12.30
N TYR A 64 -13.15 4.58 -12.21
CA TYR A 64 -12.73 3.71 -13.30
C TYR A 64 -13.20 2.26 -13.10
N ILE A 65 -13.52 1.62 -14.23
CA ILE A 65 -13.72 0.17 -14.35
C ILE A 65 -12.81 -0.31 -15.47
N HIS A 66 -12.02 -1.36 -15.24
CA HIS A 66 -11.26 -2.02 -16.30
C HIS A 66 -12.18 -3.00 -17.03
N LEU A 67 -12.31 -2.82 -18.35
CA LEU A 67 -13.22 -3.61 -19.19
C LEU A 67 -12.52 -4.74 -19.93
N GLY A 68 -11.21 -4.87 -19.70
CA GLY A 68 -10.34 -5.83 -20.36
C GLY A 68 -10.29 -5.60 -21.87
N GLY A 69 -10.60 -6.65 -22.62
CA GLY A 69 -10.59 -6.70 -24.08
C GLY A 69 -9.29 -7.24 -24.66
N ASP A 70 -8.58 -8.09 -23.91
CA ASP A 70 -7.33 -8.74 -24.31
C ASP A 70 -7.54 -10.18 -24.83
N GLU A 71 -6.55 -10.66 -25.57
CA GLU A 71 -6.37 -12.07 -26.00
C GLU A 71 -7.62 -12.80 -26.52
N VAL A 72 -8.49 -12.11 -27.26
CA VAL A 72 -9.72 -12.74 -27.76
C VAL A 72 -9.42 -13.78 -28.85
N ASP A 73 -9.61 -15.05 -28.51
CA ASP A 73 -9.50 -16.17 -29.46
C ASP A 73 -10.68 -16.20 -30.45
N PHE A 74 -10.39 -15.89 -31.71
CA PHE A 74 -11.38 -15.86 -32.78
C PHE A 74 -11.72 -17.24 -33.36
N ASP A 75 -11.00 -18.31 -33.05
CA ASP A 75 -11.22 -19.63 -33.67
C ASP A 75 -12.62 -20.18 -33.37
N CYS A 76 -13.10 -20.00 -32.13
CA CYS A 76 -14.44 -20.44 -31.78
C CYS A 76 -15.53 -19.62 -32.51
N TRP A 77 -15.36 -18.29 -32.60
CA TRP A 77 -16.26 -17.45 -33.40
C TRP A 77 -16.26 -17.87 -34.87
N ALA A 78 -15.08 -18.15 -35.43
CA ALA A 78 -14.92 -18.57 -36.81
C ALA A 78 -15.57 -19.91 -37.11
N SER A 79 -15.56 -20.83 -36.14
CA SER A 79 -16.23 -22.12 -36.27
C SER A 79 -17.76 -22.01 -36.27
N ASN A 80 -18.33 -20.96 -35.67
CA ASN A 80 -19.76 -20.87 -35.39
C ASN A 80 -20.55 -20.34 -36.61
N PRO A 81 -21.51 -21.10 -37.16
CA PRO A 81 -22.25 -20.70 -38.37
C PRO A 81 -23.19 -19.51 -38.15
N ASP A 82 -23.74 -19.34 -36.95
CA ASP A 82 -24.65 -18.24 -36.62
C ASP A 82 -23.89 -16.92 -36.55
N ILE A 83 -22.67 -16.93 -35.99
CA ILE A 83 -21.78 -15.76 -35.97
C ILE A 83 -21.37 -15.37 -37.39
N ASN A 84 -20.94 -16.33 -38.20
CA ASN A 84 -20.60 -16.10 -39.60
C ASN A 84 -21.77 -15.50 -40.41
N LYS A 85 -23.00 -15.92 -40.12
CA LYS A 85 -24.21 -15.36 -40.73
C LYS A 85 -24.44 -13.92 -40.27
N PHE A 86 -24.34 -13.66 -38.97
CA PHE A 86 -24.48 -12.32 -38.40
C PHE A 86 -23.45 -11.34 -38.98
N MET A 87 -22.19 -11.75 -39.11
CA MET A 87 -21.14 -10.93 -39.72
C MET A 87 -21.48 -10.52 -41.14
N LYS A 88 -22.01 -11.44 -41.97
CA LYS A 88 -22.48 -11.14 -43.33
C LYS A 88 -23.65 -10.15 -43.32
N GLU A 89 -24.60 -10.32 -42.41
CA GLU A 89 -25.77 -9.42 -42.29
C GLU A 89 -25.38 -8.01 -41.83
N LYS A 90 -24.37 -7.89 -40.97
CA LYS A 90 -23.87 -6.62 -40.44
C LYS A 90 -22.72 -6.01 -41.25
N ASN A 91 -22.33 -6.62 -42.37
CA ASN A 91 -21.16 -6.23 -43.18
C ASN A 91 -19.86 -6.14 -42.36
N ILE A 92 -19.68 -7.02 -41.36
CA ILE A 92 -18.46 -7.11 -40.56
C ILE A 92 -17.45 -7.97 -41.33
N THR A 93 -16.28 -7.40 -41.60
CA THR A 93 -15.31 -7.94 -42.56
C THR A 93 -14.37 -8.99 -41.98
N ASN A 94 -14.08 -8.93 -40.68
CA ASN A 94 -13.22 -9.86 -39.96
C ASN A 94 -13.60 -9.90 -38.47
N TYR A 95 -13.02 -10.84 -37.71
CA TYR A 95 -13.38 -11.07 -36.30
C TYR A 95 -12.88 -9.97 -35.34
N SER A 96 -11.79 -9.27 -35.66
CA SER A 96 -11.38 -8.06 -34.93
C SER A 96 -12.45 -6.96 -35.07
N LYS A 97 -13.07 -6.79 -36.25
CA LYS A 97 -14.23 -5.89 -36.40
C LYS A 97 -15.50 -6.38 -35.71
N LEU A 98 -15.62 -7.67 -35.43
CA LEU A 98 -16.70 -8.21 -34.61
C LEU A 98 -16.46 -7.91 -33.11
N GLU A 99 -15.21 -8.00 -32.68
CA GLU A 99 -14.78 -7.57 -31.35
C GLU A 99 -15.00 -6.06 -31.15
N ASP A 100 -14.66 -5.21 -32.13
CA ASP A 100 -14.96 -3.78 -32.08
C ASP A 100 -16.45 -3.52 -31.87
N TYR A 101 -17.30 -4.25 -32.63
CA TYR A 101 -18.74 -4.17 -32.49
C TYR A 101 -19.19 -4.53 -31.06
N TYR A 102 -18.58 -5.56 -30.47
CA TYR A 102 -18.84 -5.94 -29.09
C TYR A 102 -18.37 -4.87 -28.10
N MET A 103 -17.12 -4.44 -28.18
CA MET A 103 -16.53 -3.47 -27.26
C MET A 103 -17.28 -2.15 -27.31
N GLN A 104 -17.63 -1.64 -28.49
CA GLN A 104 -18.41 -0.40 -28.61
C GLN A 104 -19.73 -0.47 -27.85
N ARG A 105 -20.39 -1.63 -27.84
CA ARG A 105 -21.63 -1.84 -27.10
C ARG A 105 -21.41 -1.88 -25.60
N VAL A 106 -20.34 -2.53 -25.13
CA VAL A 106 -19.96 -2.54 -23.71
C VAL A 106 -19.60 -1.13 -23.24
N LEU A 107 -18.80 -0.39 -24.02
CA LEU A 107 -18.49 1.00 -23.72
C LEU A 107 -19.77 1.83 -23.57
N ASN A 108 -20.74 1.69 -24.47
CA ASN A 108 -22.01 2.42 -24.39
C ASN A 108 -22.84 2.07 -23.15
N ILE A 109 -22.76 0.84 -22.63
CA ILE A 109 -23.37 0.45 -21.35
C ILE A 109 -22.70 1.23 -20.22
N VAL A 110 -21.37 1.19 -20.14
CA VAL A 110 -20.60 1.84 -19.06
C VAL A 110 -20.72 3.38 -19.13
N LYS A 111 -20.84 3.95 -20.33
CA LYS A 111 -21.08 5.39 -20.53
C LYS A 111 -22.35 5.87 -19.81
N LYS A 112 -23.41 5.04 -19.71
CA LYS A 112 -24.66 5.37 -18.99
C LYS A 112 -24.50 5.42 -17.47
N LEU A 113 -23.47 4.76 -16.94
CA LEU A 113 -23.20 4.67 -15.50
C LEU A 113 -22.42 5.87 -14.96
N ASN A 114 -22.08 6.85 -15.81
CA ASN A 114 -21.22 7.98 -15.47
C ASN A 114 -19.86 7.57 -14.86
N LYS A 115 -19.32 6.44 -15.33
CA LYS A 115 -17.97 5.93 -15.02
C LYS A 115 -17.05 6.13 -16.23
N SER A 116 -15.76 6.28 -15.93
CA SER A 116 -14.67 6.20 -16.89
C SER A 116 -14.21 4.74 -16.99
N TYR A 117 -13.43 4.40 -18.02
CA TYR A 117 -12.97 3.02 -18.21
C TYR A 117 -11.52 2.92 -18.59
N ILE A 118 -10.93 1.80 -18.19
CA ILE A 118 -9.62 1.33 -18.59
C ILE A 118 -9.82 0.12 -19.52
N ILE A 119 -8.98 -0.02 -20.52
CA ILE A 119 -9.01 -1.10 -21.52
C ILE A 119 -7.59 -1.59 -21.77
N TRP A 120 -7.42 -2.84 -22.16
CA TRP A 120 -6.16 -3.31 -22.73
C TRP A 120 -5.93 -2.70 -24.11
N GLU A 121 -4.66 -2.66 -24.54
CA GLU A 121 -4.23 -1.94 -25.74
C GLU A 121 -4.87 -2.44 -27.04
N GLU A 122 -5.32 -3.69 -27.12
CA GLU A 122 -5.98 -4.25 -28.30
C GLU A 122 -7.24 -3.46 -28.69
N VAL A 123 -8.02 -3.03 -27.70
CA VAL A 123 -9.24 -2.24 -27.94
C VAL A 123 -8.92 -0.88 -28.56
N PHE A 124 -7.80 -0.26 -28.16
CA PHE A 124 -7.28 0.96 -28.79
C PHE A 124 -6.74 0.67 -30.19
N ASN A 125 -5.92 -0.37 -30.33
CA ASN A 125 -5.28 -0.78 -31.59
C ASN A 125 -6.28 -1.15 -32.70
N ASN A 126 -7.44 -1.72 -32.33
CA ASN A 126 -8.47 -2.05 -33.28
C ASN A 126 -9.29 -0.83 -33.77
N GLY A 127 -9.12 0.34 -33.13
CA GLY A 127 -9.74 1.60 -33.53
C GLY A 127 -11.18 1.79 -33.05
N VAL A 128 -11.51 1.26 -31.87
CA VAL A 128 -12.83 1.47 -31.23
C VAL A 128 -13.00 2.95 -30.85
N ASP A 129 -14.24 3.48 -30.89
CA ASP A 129 -14.51 4.87 -30.51
C ASP A 129 -14.52 5.03 -28.97
N LEU A 130 -13.39 5.50 -28.46
CA LEU A 130 -13.12 5.69 -27.04
C LEU A 130 -13.54 7.08 -26.55
N LYS A 131 -13.76 7.23 -25.24
CA LYS A 131 -14.02 8.54 -24.65
C LYS A 131 -12.67 9.26 -24.43
N PRO A 132 -12.63 10.60 -24.44
CA PRO A 132 -11.40 11.35 -24.18
C PRO A 132 -10.76 11.05 -22.81
N ASP A 133 -11.56 10.63 -21.83
CA ASP A 133 -11.08 10.24 -20.50
C ASP A 133 -10.76 8.74 -20.36
N THR A 134 -10.73 7.98 -21.46
CA THR A 134 -10.28 6.58 -21.43
C THR A 134 -8.80 6.47 -21.04
N VAL A 135 -8.46 5.41 -20.31
CA VAL A 135 -7.07 5.03 -20.01
C VAL A 135 -6.76 3.75 -20.77
N VAL A 136 -5.66 3.71 -21.52
CA VAL A 136 -5.22 2.53 -22.27
C VAL A 136 -4.10 1.84 -21.51
N HIS A 137 -4.23 0.54 -21.27
CA HIS A 137 -3.25 -0.26 -20.56
C HIS A 137 -2.38 -1.02 -21.56
N VAL A 138 -1.13 -0.57 -21.71
CA VAL A 138 -0.13 -1.12 -22.65
C VAL A 138 0.62 -2.25 -21.95
N TRP A 139 0.47 -3.46 -22.49
CA TRP A 139 0.89 -4.73 -21.87
C TRP A 139 1.61 -5.67 -22.85
N ILE A 140 1.43 -5.53 -24.15
CA ILE A 140 2.05 -6.37 -25.18
C ILE A 140 3.56 -6.09 -25.21
N GLY A 141 4.33 -7.15 -25.01
CA GLY A 141 5.79 -7.16 -25.01
C GLY A 141 6.36 -8.29 -25.88
N SER A 142 7.69 -8.30 -26.04
CA SER A 142 8.38 -9.38 -26.75
C SER A 142 9.17 -10.28 -25.82
N TRP A 143 9.10 -11.58 -26.11
CA TRP A 143 9.93 -12.65 -25.58
C TRP A 143 11.38 -12.51 -26.08
N GLY A 144 12.19 -11.68 -25.43
CA GLY A 144 13.60 -11.51 -25.81
C GLY A 144 14.29 -10.29 -25.22
N THR A 145 15.51 -10.03 -25.69
CA THR A 145 16.42 -9.00 -25.15
C THR A 145 16.06 -7.56 -25.51
N ASP A 146 15.00 -7.32 -26.30
CA ASP A 146 14.68 -6.01 -26.90
C ASP A 146 13.24 -5.56 -26.58
N LYS A 147 12.87 -5.63 -25.29
CA LYS A 147 11.53 -5.33 -24.76
C LYS A 147 11.03 -3.92 -25.12
N GLU A 148 11.93 -2.94 -25.22
CA GLU A 148 11.61 -1.53 -25.50
C GLU A 148 11.03 -1.27 -26.89
N LYS A 149 11.24 -2.18 -27.85
CA LYS A 149 10.80 -2.01 -29.23
C LYS A 149 9.28 -2.04 -29.41
N TYR A 150 8.55 -2.65 -28.49
CA TYR A 150 7.12 -2.96 -28.64
C TYR A 150 6.25 -1.94 -27.90
N TRP A 151 6.52 -1.71 -26.61
CA TRP A 151 5.68 -0.83 -25.80
C TRP A 151 5.97 0.67 -25.99
N ARG A 152 7.20 1.07 -26.39
CA ARG A 152 7.53 2.50 -26.57
C ARG A 152 6.75 3.14 -27.73
N PRO A 153 6.69 2.54 -28.94
CA PRO A 153 5.83 3.06 -30.01
C PRO A 153 4.36 3.11 -29.61
N GLU A 154 3.91 2.10 -28.86
CA GLU A 154 2.51 2.02 -28.44
C GLU A 154 2.14 3.11 -27.43
N LEU A 155 2.94 3.29 -26.38
CA LEU A 155 2.76 4.41 -25.45
C LEU A 155 2.80 5.76 -26.17
N HIS A 156 3.69 5.93 -27.16
CA HIS A 156 3.72 7.14 -27.97
C HIS A 156 2.41 7.32 -28.74
N ASN A 157 1.90 6.28 -29.41
CA ASN A 157 0.64 6.35 -30.16
C ASN A 157 -0.53 6.72 -29.25
N VAL A 158 -0.72 5.98 -28.15
CA VAL A 158 -1.77 6.21 -27.15
C VAL A 158 -1.75 7.65 -26.64
N THR A 159 -0.57 8.13 -26.24
CA THR A 159 -0.44 9.49 -25.69
C THR A 159 -0.55 10.57 -26.75
N SER A 160 -0.15 10.31 -28.00
CA SER A 160 -0.27 11.25 -29.13
C SER A 160 -1.71 11.46 -29.58
N GLU A 161 -2.57 10.44 -29.43
CA GLU A 161 -4.02 10.52 -29.65
C GLU A 161 -4.77 11.19 -28.47
N GLY A 162 -4.04 11.57 -27.41
CA GLY A 162 -4.58 12.31 -26.26
C GLY A 162 -5.13 11.44 -25.13
N TYR A 163 -4.96 10.12 -25.20
CA TYR A 163 -5.36 9.20 -24.13
C TYR A 163 -4.30 9.12 -23.03
N ARG A 164 -4.75 8.80 -21.81
CA ARG A 164 -3.85 8.43 -20.71
C ARG A 164 -3.43 6.98 -20.89
N ALA A 165 -2.21 6.64 -20.47
CA ALA A 165 -1.74 5.25 -20.52
C ALA A 165 -1.30 4.71 -19.16
N ILE A 166 -1.38 3.40 -19.01
CA ILE A 166 -0.72 2.59 -17.98
C ILE A 166 0.24 1.66 -18.72
N LEU A 167 1.44 1.43 -18.19
CA LEU A 167 2.40 0.47 -18.76
C LEU A 167 2.55 -0.73 -17.84
N SER A 168 2.46 -1.93 -18.39
CA SER A 168 2.80 -3.20 -17.74
C SER A 168 3.66 -4.11 -18.63
N SER A 169 3.85 -3.81 -19.92
CA SER A 169 4.45 -4.74 -20.91
C SER A 169 5.83 -5.29 -20.59
N CYS A 170 6.56 -4.62 -19.72
CA CYS A 170 7.91 -4.96 -19.34
C CYS A 170 8.01 -5.38 -17.88
N TRP A 171 6.88 -5.47 -17.18
CA TRP A 171 6.74 -5.86 -15.78
C TRP A 171 5.82 -7.08 -15.62
N TYR A 172 5.83 -7.97 -16.61
CA TYR A 172 5.32 -9.34 -16.49
C TYR A 172 6.24 -10.14 -15.56
N LEU A 173 5.95 -10.06 -14.25
CA LEU A 173 6.77 -10.65 -13.18
C LEU A 173 6.61 -12.18 -13.09
N ASP A 174 5.55 -12.71 -13.68
CA ASP A 174 5.30 -14.14 -13.90
C ASP A 174 6.36 -14.79 -14.82
N LEU A 175 7.03 -13.98 -15.66
CA LEU A 175 8.01 -14.46 -16.64
C LEU A 175 9.41 -14.61 -16.06
N ILE A 176 9.64 -15.69 -15.30
CA ILE A 176 10.94 -15.97 -14.68
C ILE A 176 12.04 -16.27 -15.71
N SER A 177 13.26 -15.83 -15.43
CA SER A 177 14.45 -16.18 -16.24
C SER A 177 15.63 -16.60 -15.36
N TYR A 178 16.50 -17.47 -15.88
CA TYR A 178 17.64 -17.96 -15.11
C TYR A 178 18.64 -16.83 -14.80
N GLY A 179 18.88 -16.56 -13.51
CA GLY A 179 19.82 -15.55 -13.04
C GLY A 179 19.12 -14.35 -12.39
N SER A 180 19.81 -13.19 -12.31
CA SER A 180 19.24 -11.95 -11.77
C SER A 180 18.32 -11.27 -12.79
N ASP A 181 17.11 -11.77 -12.91
CA ASP A 181 16.04 -11.30 -13.78
C ASP A 181 15.47 -9.92 -13.39
N TRP A 182 15.60 -9.46 -12.15
CA TRP A 182 15.15 -8.11 -11.76
C TRP A 182 15.78 -6.97 -12.59
N LYS A 183 16.99 -7.17 -13.13
CA LYS A 183 17.72 -6.16 -13.90
C LYS A 183 17.05 -5.79 -15.22
N GLN A 184 16.30 -6.71 -15.83
CA GLN A 184 15.56 -6.41 -17.06
C GLN A 184 14.29 -5.60 -16.78
N TYR A 185 13.62 -5.83 -15.66
CA TYR A 185 12.43 -5.09 -15.25
C TYR A 185 12.76 -3.64 -14.85
N TYR A 186 13.92 -3.45 -14.19
CA TYR A 186 14.42 -2.13 -13.83
C TYR A 186 14.83 -1.28 -15.05
N ARG A 187 15.22 -1.90 -16.17
CA ARG A 187 15.57 -1.17 -17.41
C ARG A 187 14.36 -0.60 -18.14
N CYS A 188 13.16 -1.07 -17.82
CA CYS A 188 11.95 -0.56 -18.42
C CYS A 188 11.47 0.71 -17.69
N GLU A 189 11.86 1.86 -18.21
CA GLU A 189 11.46 3.16 -17.68
C GLU A 189 10.57 3.88 -18.71
N PRO A 190 9.27 4.07 -18.46
CA PRO A 190 8.43 4.93 -19.29
C PRO A 190 8.65 6.39 -18.85
N HIS A 191 9.40 7.15 -19.64
CA HIS A 191 9.98 8.46 -19.26
C HIS A 191 8.93 9.60 -19.10
N SER A 192 7.62 9.28 -19.01
CA SER A 192 6.50 10.22 -19.03
C SER A 192 5.32 9.87 -18.08
N PHE A 193 5.44 8.87 -17.19
CA PHE A 193 4.40 8.53 -16.21
C PHE A 193 4.89 8.59 -14.76
N ASN A 194 3.98 8.92 -13.84
CA ASN A 194 4.27 8.85 -12.41
C ASN A 194 4.57 7.40 -12.01
N ALA A 195 5.70 7.17 -11.36
CA ALA A 195 6.19 5.84 -11.02
C ALA A 195 6.27 5.63 -9.50
N ILE A 196 6.08 4.38 -9.08
CA ILE A 196 6.31 3.91 -7.71
C ILE A 196 7.46 2.91 -7.77
N LEU A 197 8.50 3.10 -6.96
CA LEU A 197 9.62 2.18 -6.89
C LEU A 197 9.36 1.04 -5.89
N SER A 198 9.53 -0.21 -6.34
CA SER A 198 9.41 -1.41 -5.47
C SER A 198 10.58 -2.39 -5.62
N SER A 199 11.29 -2.37 -6.74
CA SER A 199 12.29 -3.38 -7.14
C SER A 199 13.45 -3.64 -6.16
N CYS A 200 13.72 -2.72 -5.22
CA CYS A 200 14.75 -2.88 -4.19
C CYS A 200 14.18 -3.27 -2.81
N TRP A 201 12.86 -3.40 -2.67
CA TRP A 201 12.14 -3.64 -1.42
C TRP A 201 11.23 -4.87 -1.48
N TYR A 202 11.73 -5.95 -2.06
CA TYR A 202 11.13 -7.28 -1.96
C TYR A 202 11.58 -7.91 -0.65
N LEU A 203 10.65 -8.02 0.30
CA LEU A 203 10.92 -8.50 1.65
C LEU A 203 10.80 -10.03 1.75
N ASP A 204 10.21 -10.69 0.76
CA ASP A 204 10.13 -12.14 0.62
C ASP A 204 11.50 -12.79 0.32
N LEU A 205 12.42 -12.06 -0.31
CA LEU A 205 13.77 -12.52 -0.61
C LEU A 205 14.65 -12.55 0.66
N ILE A 206 14.99 -13.75 1.13
CA ILE A 206 15.85 -13.94 2.31
C ILE A 206 17.33 -13.94 1.89
N SER A 207 18.11 -13.05 2.51
CA SER A 207 19.58 -13.10 2.45
C SER A 207 20.18 -13.37 3.82
N TYR A 208 21.35 -14.02 3.88
CA TYR A 208 22.04 -14.27 5.14
C TYR A 208 22.64 -12.98 5.70
N GLY A 209 22.26 -12.59 6.91
CA GLY A 209 22.81 -11.43 7.62
C GLY A 209 21.78 -10.31 7.82
N SER A 210 22.27 -9.09 8.05
CA SER A 210 21.45 -7.91 8.32
C SER A 210 21.05 -7.21 7.01
N ASP A 211 19.94 -7.65 6.43
CA ASP A 211 19.42 -7.23 5.12
C ASP A 211 18.80 -5.82 5.11
N TRP A 212 18.30 -5.33 6.25
CA TRP A 212 17.71 -3.99 6.36
C TRP A 212 18.64 -2.86 5.87
N LYS A 213 19.96 -3.04 5.98
CA LYS A 213 20.96 -2.08 5.49
C LYS A 213 20.94 -1.97 3.96
N GLN A 214 20.62 -3.05 3.25
CA GLN A 214 20.44 -3.03 1.79
C GLN A 214 19.20 -2.21 1.43
N TYR A 215 18.08 -2.48 2.08
CA TYR A 215 16.83 -1.75 1.85
C TYR A 215 16.97 -0.26 2.18
N TYR A 216 17.69 0.08 3.25
CA TYR A 216 17.97 1.46 3.63
C TYR A 216 18.83 2.21 2.62
N ARG A 217 19.79 1.53 1.96
CA ARG A 217 20.67 2.14 0.96
C ARG A 217 19.99 2.35 -0.39
N CYS A 218 18.83 1.74 -0.63
CA CYS A 218 18.06 2.01 -1.85
C CYS A 218 17.68 3.50 -1.90
N GLU A 219 17.88 4.15 -3.05
CA GLU A 219 17.56 5.56 -3.25
C GLU A 219 16.66 5.69 -4.48
N PRO A 220 15.39 6.13 -4.31
CA PRO A 220 14.42 6.13 -5.39
C PRO A 220 14.77 6.97 -6.61
N HIS A 221 15.61 7.99 -6.45
CA HIS A 221 16.11 8.83 -7.56
C HIS A 221 17.52 8.42 -8.02
N SER A 222 17.98 7.20 -7.69
CA SER A 222 19.32 6.70 -8.06
C SER A 222 19.29 5.96 -9.40
N PHE A 223 18.65 6.54 -10.40
CA PHE A 223 18.68 6.09 -11.79
C PHE A 223 19.16 7.23 -12.71
N ASN A 224 19.65 6.88 -13.89
CA ASN A 224 20.22 7.84 -14.83
C ASN A 224 19.10 8.52 -15.63
N GLY A 225 18.40 9.47 -15.00
CA GLY A 225 17.30 10.23 -15.61
C GLY A 225 17.45 11.74 -15.42
N THR A 226 16.68 12.52 -16.19
CA THR A 226 16.59 13.98 -16.05
C THR A 226 15.90 14.37 -14.73
N VAL A 227 15.95 15.65 -14.37
CA VAL A 227 15.26 16.13 -13.16
C VAL A 227 13.75 15.91 -13.28
N GLU A 228 13.19 16.15 -14.46
CA GLU A 228 11.77 15.96 -14.76
C GLU A 228 11.36 14.49 -14.61
N GLN A 229 12.22 13.55 -15.04
CA GLN A 229 11.98 12.11 -14.89
C GLN A 229 12.07 11.67 -13.43
N ASN A 230 13.03 12.20 -12.67
CA ASN A 230 13.11 11.94 -11.23
C ASN A 230 11.88 12.47 -10.49
N ASN A 231 11.31 13.59 -10.93
CA ASN A 231 10.11 14.18 -10.31
C ASN A 231 8.82 13.36 -10.57
N LEU A 232 8.83 12.44 -11.54
CA LEU A 232 7.72 11.51 -11.76
C LEU A 232 7.67 10.39 -10.71
N VAL A 233 8.76 10.14 -9.97
CA VAL A 233 8.73 9.15 -8.88
C VAL A 233 7.93 9.73 -7.71
N ILE A 234 6.69 9.29 -7.56
CA ILE A 234 5.78 9.76 -6.51
C ILE A 234 5.96 9.03 -5.18
N GLY A 235 6.76 7.96 -5.18
CA GLY A 235 7.16 7.26 -3.97
C GLY A 235 7.54 5.80 -4.20
N GLY A 236 7.16 4.95 -3.24
CA GLY A 236 7.62 3.57 -3.23
C GLY A 236 6.81 2.64 -2.35
N GLU A 237 7.03 1.36 -2.54
CA GLU A 237 6.31 0.27 -1.87
C GLU A 237 7.27 -0.83 -1.45
N ALA A 238 7.15 -1.33 -0.22
CA ALA A 238 7.78 -2.60 0.14
C ALA A 238 6.81 -3.74 -0.20
N ALA A 239 7.25 -4.68 -1.02
CA ALA A 239 6.44 -5.81 -1.44
C ALA A 239 6.66 -7.02 -0.53
N LEU A 240 5.56 -7.66 -0.15
CA LEU A 240 5.55 -8.86 0.65
C LEU A 240 4.64 -9.91 0.00
N TRP A 241 5.19 -10.57 -1.01
CA TRP A 241 4.57 -11.71 -1.64
C TRP A 241 4.54 -12.90 -0.67
N SER A 242 3.43 -13.64 -0.69
CA SER A 242 3.08 -14.58 0.36
C SER A 242 3.43 -16.03 0.05
N GLU A 243 4.33 -16.33 -0.89
CA GLU A 243 4.71 -17.71 -1.27
C GLU A 243 5.19 -18.55 -0.08
N TYR A 244 5.87 -17.92 0.89
CA TYR A 244 6.36 -18.55 2.13
C TYR A 244 5.99 -17.76 3.40
N ILE A 245 4.95 -16.92 3.30
CA ILE A 245 4.53 -16.02 4.36
C ILE A 245 3.05 -16.27 4.63
N ASN A 246 2.69 -16.42 5.90
CA ASN A 246 1.30 -16.57 6.34
C ASN A 246 1.07 -15.80 7.64
N GLY A 247 -0.12 -15.93 8.22
CA GLY A 247 -0.48 -15.24 9.46
C GLY A 247 0.47 -15.49 10.65
N ALA A 248 1.26 -16.57 10.65
CA ALA A 248 2.19 -16.89 11.73
C ALA A 248 3.51 -16.10 11.66
N ASN A 249 3.93 -15.68 10.47
CA ASN A 249 5.25 -15.05 10.27
C ASN A 249 5.20 -13.70 9.54
N LEU A 250 4.03 -13.23 9.08
CA LEU A 250 3.86 -11.93 8.38
C LEU A 250 4.54 -10.78 9.13
N ILE A 251 4.22 -10.61 10.42
CA ILE A 251 4.71 -9.47 11.21
C ILE A 251 6.22 -9.56 11.43
N SER A 252 6.72 -10.72 11.86
CA SER A 252 8.15 -10.91 12.09
C SER A 252 8.97 -10.79 10.83
N ARG A 253 8.40 -11.14 9.68
CA ARG A 253 9.04 -11.04 8.37
C ARG A 253 9.02 -9.59 7.89
N THR A 254 7.90 -8.88 8.00
CA THR A 254 7.78 -7.51 7.49
C THR A 254 8.59 -6.52 8.33
N TRP A 255 8.56 -6.71 9.65
CA TRP A 255 9.05 -5.73 10.61
C TRP A 255 10.20 -6.34 11.45
N PRO A 256 11.34 -5.63 11.58
CA PRO A 256 11.53 -4.19 11.33
C PRO A 256 12.03 -3.84 9.91
N ARG A 257 12.11 -4.79 8.97
CA ARG A 257 12.74 -4.57 7.66
C ARG A 257 12.09 -3.45 6.85
N ALA A 258 10.76 -3.41 6.80
CA ALA A 258 9.98 -2.35 6.16
C ALA A 258 10.17 -0.95 6.80
N SER A 259 10.64 -0.88 8.05
CA SER A 259 10.94 0.41 8.70
C SER A 259 12.07 1.15 7.98
N ALA A 260 13.00 0.43 7.33
CA ALA A 260 14.06 1.01 6.51
C ALA A 260 13.50 1.69 5.25
N THR A 261 12.58 1.03 4.55
CA THR A 261 11.84 1.60 3.41
C THR A 261 11.06 2.84 3.82
N ALA A 262 10.40 2.78 4.98
CA ALA A 262 9.64 3.91 5.51
C ALA A 262 10.50 5.16 5.75
N GLU A 263 11.69 4.99 6.34
CA GLU A 263 12.60 6.12 6.52
C GLU A 263 13.12 6.68 5.19
N ARG A 264 13.46 5.83 4.23
CA ARG A 264 13.89 6.30 2.90
C ARG A 264 12.81 7.11 2.19
N LEU A 265 11.55 6.72 2.35
CA LEU A 265 10.41 7.38 1.71
C LEU A 265 9.92 8.64 2.45
N TRP A 266 10.24 8.77 3.73
CA TRP A 266 9.85 9.91 4.56
C TRP A 266 10.96 10.96 4.65
N SER A 267 12.17 10.57 5.07
CA SER A 267 13.24 11.46 5.52
C SER A 267 14.00 12.17 4.39
N PRO A 268 14.78 13.23 4.72
CA PRO A 268 15.62 13.92 3.73
C PRO A 268 16.55 12.96 2.97
N LYS A 269 16.79 13.24 1.68
CA LYS A 269 17.73 12.47 0.83
C LYS A 269 19.12 12.35 1.46
N ALA A 270 19.58 13.37 2.18
CA ALA A 270 20.88 13.39 2.85
C ALA A 270 21.00 12.35 3.99
N MET A 271 19.88 11.85 4.54
CA MET A 271 19.90 10.78 5.54
C MET A 271 20.04 9.42 4.88
N ASN A 272 21.29 8.99 4.69
CA ASN A 272 21.62 7.73 4.01
C ASN A 272 22.71 6.89 4.71
N SER A 273 23.27 7.37 5.82
CA SER A 273 24.25 6.62 6.59
C SER A 273 23.59 5.54 7.45
N THR A 274 23.92 4.28 7.18
CA THR A 274 23.46 3.15 8.01
C THR A 274 23.99 3.26 9.43
N ASP A 275 25.23 3.72 9.61
CA ASP A 275 25.89 3.80 10.93
C ASP A 275 25.19 4.82 11.84
N LYS A 276 24.76 5.95 11.28
CA LYS A 276 23.94 6.93 12.00
C LYS A 276 22.50 6.45 12.25
N ALA A 277 21.97 5.60 11.37
CA ALA A 277 20.62 5.08 11.50
C ALA A 277 20.51 3.95 12.54
N VAL A 278 21.56 3.14 12.75
CA VAL A 278 21.55 1.96 13.63
C VAL A 278 20.93 2.28 15.00
N LYS A 279 21.42 3.31 15.69
CA LYS A 279 20.94 3.69 17.04
C LYS A 279 19.42 3.91 17.06
N ARG A 280 18.91 4.76 16.17
CA ARG A 280 17.48 5.08 16.06
C ARG A 280 16.65 3.88 15.61
N PHE A 281 17.17 3.07 14.68
CA PHE A 281 16.51 1.87 14.19
C PHE A 281 16.31 0.83 15.31
N HIS A 282 17.33 0.61 16.16
CA HIS A 282 17.21 -0.27 17.32
C HIS A 282 16.22 0.25 18.37
N LYS A 283 16.25 1.56 18.65
CA LYS A 283 15.28 2.21 19.55
C LYS A 283 13.85 2.02 19.03
N HIS A 284 13.62 2.31 17.75
CA HIS A 284 12.32 2.13 17.10
C HIS A 284 11.85 0.67 17.11
N ASN A 285 12.73 -0.28 16.78
CA ASN A 285 12.42 -1.70 16.83
C ASN A 285 11.94 -2.14 18.23
N CYS A 286 12.60 -1.63 19.28
CA CYS A 286 12.12 -1.86 20.63
C CYS A 286 10.72 -1.28 20.85
N LEU A 287 10.47 -0.01 20.49
CA LEU A 287 9.16 0.61 20.66
C LEU A 287 8.06 -0.20 19.96
N LEU A 288 8.34 -0.76 18.78
CA LEU A 288 7.42 -1.66 18.07
C LEU A 288 7.12 -2.94 18.87
N ILE A 289 8.14 -3.58 19.46
CA ILE A 289 7.98 -4.77 20.32
C ILE A 289 7.12 -4.44 21.54
N GLU A 290 7.39 -3.32 22.20
CA GLU A 290 6.65 -2.91 23.38
C GLU A 290 5.19 -2.51 23.08
N ARG A 291 4.92 -2.09 21.84
CA ARG A 291 3.56 -1.89 21.31
C ARG A 291 2.87 -3.21 20.96
N GLY A 292 3.50 -4.35 21.24
CA GLY A 292 2.94 -5.69 21.12
C GLY A 292 3.27 -6.42 19.82
N LEU A 293 4.13 -5.86 18.96
CA LEU A 293 4.49 -6.49 17.69
C LEU A 293 5.56 -7.58 17.90
N ARG A 294 5.40 -8.71 17.21
CA ARG A 294 6.34 -9.84 17.28
C ARG A 294 7.34 -9.76 16.13
N LEU A 295 8.50 -9.18 16.41
CA LEU A 295 9.50 -8.84 15.41
C LEU A 295 10.65 -9.86 15.36
N GLU A 296 11.29 -10.01 14.21
CA GLU A 296 12.54 -10.77 14.12
C GLU A 296 13.75 -9.96 14.62
N PRO A 297 14.84 -10.60 15.07
CA PRO A 297 16.08 -9.91 15.41
C PRO A 297 16.71 -9.24 14.17
N ASN A 298 17.20 -8.02 14.32
CA ASN A 298 17.75 -7.22 13.21
C ASN A 298 19.29 -7.37 13.00
N GLU A 299 19.99 -8.00 13.95
CA GLU A 299 21.44 -8.21 13.96
C GLU A 299 21.76 -9.60 14.57
N GLY A 300 23.02 -10.06 14.41
CA GLY A 300 23.52 -11.33 14.96
C GLY A 300 23.48 -11.44 16.50
N PRO A 301 24.17 -12.42 17.12
CA PRO A 301 23.87 -12.88 18.48
C PRO A 301 23.73 -11.77 19.53
N ALA A 302 22.66 -11.92 20.33
CA ALA A 302 22.08 -11.04 21.33
C ALA A 302 23.02 -10.18 22.20
N HIS A 303 24.26 -10.59 22.44
CA HIS A 303 25.17 -9.87 23.35
C HIS A 303 25.57 -8.47 22.84
N LYS A 304 25.57 -8.23 21.52
CA LYS A 304 25.79 -6.89 20.95
C LYS A 304 24.51 -6.05 20.88
N PHE A 305 23.35 -6.70 20.70
CA PHE A 305 22.04 -6.09 20.79
C PHE A 305 21.89 -5.48 22.20
N TYR A 306 21.91 -6.30 23.26
CA TYR A 306 21.75 -5.87 24.66
C TYR A 306 22.83 -4.90 25.19
N ALA A 307 24.07 -4.99 24.72
CA ALA A 307 25.14 -4.06 25.13
C ALA A 307 24.97 -2.65 24.53
N LEU A 308 24.46 -2.53 23.30
CA LEU A 308 24.12 -1.24 22.71
C LEU A 308 22.90 -0.62 23.40
N PHE A 309 21.93 -1.45 23.84
CA PHE A 309 20.75 -1.00 24.60
C PHE A 309 21.09 -0.36 25.94
N ALA A 310 22.04 -0.92 26.70
CA ALA A 310 22.50 -0.33 27.96
C ALA A 310 23.14 1.07 27.77
N LEU A 311 23.72 1.33 26.60
CA LEU A 311 24.32 2.62 26.21
C LEU A 311 23.28 3.64 25.70
N ILE A 312 22.25 3.21 24.97
CA ILE A 312 21.18 4.10 24.49
C ILE A 312 20.32 4.60 25.66
N GLN A 313 20.11 3.75 26.66
CA GLN A 313 19.29 4.03 27.84
C GLN A 313 19.96 4.95 28.88
N SER A 314 21.29 5.12 28.82
CA SER A 314 22.02 6.07 29.68
C SER A 314 22.10 7.50 29.10
N GLN A 315 21.63 7.70 27.85
CA GLN A 315 21.80 8.94 27.07
C GLN A 315 20.50 9.71 26.81
N ALA A 316 19.40 9.42 27.53
CA ALA A 316 18.09 10.07 27.31
C ALA A 316 18.09 11.62 27.48
N VAL A 317 19.24 12.23 27.82
CA VAL A 317 19.43 13.65 28.10
C VAL A 317 20.51 14.29 27.19
N ASP A 318 20.99 13.58 26.17
CA ASP A 318 22.09 14.06 25.30
C ASP A 318 21.67 15.10 24.24
N GLY A 319 20.38 15.48 24.18
CA GLY A 319 19.87 16.51 23.26
C GLY A 319 19.84 16.13 21.78
N GLU A 320 19.94 14.84 21.45
CA GLU A 320 19.89 14.31 20.07
C GLU A 320 18.45 13.88 19.69
N VAL A 321 18.03 14.16 18.46
CA VAL A 321 16.68 13.80 17.97
C VAL A 321 16.66 12.34 17.50
N ASP A 322 16.28 11.45 18.41
CA ASP A 322 16.21 10.00 18.17
C ASP A 322 14.80 9.53 17.75
N VAL A 323 14.25 10.13 16.68
CA VAL A 323 12.93 9.80 16.11
C VAL A 323 13.09 8.95 14.83
N TRP A 324 12.15 8.04 14.58
CA TRP A 324 12.04 7.22 13.37
C TRP A 324 10.65 7.31 12.72
N PRO A 325 10.55 7.60 11.41
CA PRO A 325 11.58 8.12 10.52
C PRO A 325 12.21 9.44 11.02
N HIS A 326 13.45 9.72 10.61
CA HIS A 326 14.11 11.00 10.90
C HIS A 326 13.29 12.17 10.31
N PRO A 327 12.95 13.20 11.11
CA PRO A 327 12.24 14.37 10.61
C PRO A 327 13.00 15.18 9.57
N GLN A 328 12.28 15.97 8.76
CA GLN A 328 12.87 16.90 7.78
C GLN A 328 13.75 17.97 8.44
N ASP A 329 13.25 18.57 9.51
CA ASP A 329 13.96 19.52 10.33
C ASP A 329 13.63 19.30 11.80
N ALA A 330 14.66 19.23 12.63
CA ALA A 330 14.52 18.98 14.04
C ALA A 330 15.69 19.56 14.83
N THR A 331 15.36 20.24 15.92
CA THR A 331 16.33 20.69 16.92
C THR A 331 15.89 20.19 18.29
N SER A 332 16.83 19.76 19.11
CA SER A 332 16.59 19.36 20.48
C SER A 332 17.65 19.96 21.39
N SER A 333 17.26 20.18 22.64
CA SER A 333 18.07 20.73 23.70
C SER A 333 18.29 19.67 24.78
N PRO A 334 19.40 19.72 25.54
CA PRO A 334 19.59 18.85 26.70
C PRO A 334 18.60 19.18 27.84
N ASN A 335 17.89 20.31 27.77
CA ASN A 335 16.80 20.64 28.69
C ASN A 335 15.65 19.64 28.54
N PHE A 336 15.11 19.19 29.67
CA PHE A 336 14.06 18.18 29.67
C PHE A 336 12.98 18.45 30.72
N LEU A 337 11.81 17.86 30.50
CA LEU A 337 10.66 17.88 31.38
C LEU A 337 10.28 16.47 31.79
N GLN A 338 9.69 16.35 32.99
CA GLN A 338 9.06 15.13 33.44
C GLN A 338 7.59 15.09 32.99
N ILE A 339 7.08 13.90 32.69
CA ILE A 339 5.67 13.67 32.41
C ILE A 339 5.08 12.79 33.50
N ASP A 340 4.10 13.33 34.23
CA ASP A 340 3.20 12.55 35.08
C ASP A 340 2.06 12.02 34.21
N SER A 341 2.13 10.73 33.83
CA SER A 341 1.15 10.09 32.96
C SER A 341 -0.28 10.10 33.52
N THR A 342 -0.47 10.31 34.84
CA THR A 342 -1.79 10.40 35.48
C THR A 342 -2.41 11.79 35.38
N LYS A 343 -1.59 12.83 35.18
CA LYS A 343 -2.02 14.23 35.10
C LYS A 343 -1.89 14.83 33.71
N PHE A 344 -1.14 14.20 32.82
CA PHE A 344 -0.88 14.70 31.47
C PHE A 344 -2.15 14.82 30.63
N VAL A 345 -2.43 16.02 30.11
CA VAL A 345 -3.67 16.31 29.37
C VAL A 345 -3.41 16.45 27.88
N PHE A 346 -4.28 15.83 27.06
CA PHE A 346 -4.36 16.09 25.62
C PHE A 346 -5.51 17.06 25.37
N THR A 347 -5.22 18.22 24.78
CA THR A 347 -6.20 19.29 24.54
C THR A 347 -6.36 19.54 23.04
N ASP A 348 -7.56 19.27 22.53
CA ASP A 348 -7.93 19.62 21.15
C ASP A 348 -8.39 21.08 21.07
N LYS A 349 -7.55 21.92 20.45
CA LYS A 349 -7.77 23.35 20.20
C LYS A 349 -8.37 23.65 18.82
N SER A 350 -8.59 22.61 18.01
CA SER A 350 -9.10 22.76 16.64
C SER A 350 -10.47 23.45 16.65
N VAL A 351 -10.66 24.38 15.71
CA VAL A 351 -11.92 25.13 15.56
C VAL A 351 -13.10 24.19 15.28
N ASN A 352 -12.87 23.20 14.42
CA ASN A 352 -13.86 22.18 14.08
C ASN A 352 -13.48 20.85 14.74
N LYS A 353 -14.44 20.22 15.42
CA LYS A 353 -14.21 18.92 16.06
C LYS A 353 -14.00 17.83 15.01
N CYS A 354 -13.02 16.97 15.27
CA CYS A 354 -12.60 15.89 14.38
C CYS A 354 -12.65 14.55 15.14
N ASP A 355 -13.48 13.63 14.64
CA ASP A 355 -13.62 12.27 15.17
C ASP A 355 -12.29 11.50 15.09
N LEU A 356 -11.63 11.57 13.94
CA LEU A 356 -10.31 10.98 13.71
C LEU A 356 -9.25 11.47 14.70
N LEU A 357 -9.30 12.75 15.09
CA LEU A 357 -8.37 13.31 16.08
C LEU A 357 -8.61 12.73 17.47
N SER A 358 -9.88 12.58 17.85
CA SER A 358 -10.27 12.02 19.13
C SER A 358 -9.80 10.57 19.27
N ASP A 359 -9.93 9.79 18.20
CA ASP A 359 -9.42 8.41 18.13
C ASP A 359 -7.89 8.36 18.17
N ALA A 360 -7.22 9.27 17.45
CA ALA A 360 -5.76 9.37 17.47
C ALA A 360 -5.23 9.68 18.88
N ILE A 361 -5.80 10.66 19.57
CA ILE A 361 -5.48 10.99 20.96
C ILE A 361 -5.68 9.78 21.87
N THR A 362 -6.79 9.06 21.71
CA THR A 362 -7.10 7.88 22.54
C THR A 362 -6.06 6.78 22.34
N ARG A 363 -5.65 6.53 21.09
CA ARG A 363 -4.57 5.57 20.78
C ARG A 363 -3.25 6.01 21.40
N THR A 364 -2.85 7.27 21.20
CA THR A 364 -1.61 7.81 21.77
C THR A 364 -1.59 7.75 23.29
N LYS A 365 -2.72 7.98 23.99
CA LYS A 365 -2.80 7.77 25.44
C LYS A 365 -2.55 6.32 25.85
N LYS A 366 -3.05 5.36 25.07
CA LYS A 366 -2.88 3.92 25.34
C LYS A 366 -1.47 3.42 25.02
N SER A 367 -0.82 3.99 24.00
CA SER A 367 0.46 3.51 23.47
C SER A 367 1.65 4.43 23.75
N GLY A 368 1.47 5.63 24.30
CA GLY A 368 2.51 6.66 24.40
C GLY A 368 3.37 6.64 25.67
N PHE A 369 2.92 5.93 26.72
CA PHE A 369 3.64 5.81 27.99
C PHE A 369 4.17 4.40 28.18
N ILE A 370 5.06 3.99 27.28
CA ILE A 370 5.61 2.64 27.21
C ILE A 370 6.72 2.46 28.26
N GLN A 371 6.82 1.26 28.86
CA GLN A 371 7.72 0.99 29.99
C GLN A 371 9.23 1.02 29.67
N GLY A 372 9.62 1.19 28.40
CA GLY A 372 11.00 1.07 27.95
C GLY A 372 11.44 -0.40 27.89
N CYS A 373 12.36 -0.71 26.98
CA CYS A 373 12.78 -2.04 26.46
C CYS A 373 13.16 -3.16 27.45
N ALA A 374 12.88 -3.03 28.75
CA ALA A 374 13.20 -3.99 29.79
C ALA A 374 12.24 -5.18 29.78
N ARG A 375 12.20 -5.98 28.69
CA ARG A 375 11.66 -7.36 28.69
C ARG A 375 11.84 -8.06 27.34
N VAL A 376 12.93 -8.82 27.18
CA VAL A 376 12.90 -10.13 26.51
C VAL A 376 13.97 -11.04 27.15
N GLY A 377 13.54 -11.93 28.07
CA GLY A 377 14.16 -13.26 28.20
C GLY A 377 15.45 -13.49 29.01
N ALA A 378 15.95 -12.59 29.86
CA ALA A 378 17.08 -12.92 30.75
C ALA A 378 16.67 -12.92 32.22
N THR A 379 16.62 -14.10 32.84
CA THR A 379 16.42 -14.31 34.29
C THR A 379 17.51 -13.69 35.16
N ASP A 380 18.60 -13.20 34.58
CA ASP A 380 19.77 -12.67 35.29
C ASP A 380 20.08 -11.19 35.04
N TYR A 381 19.24 -10.44 34.30
CA TYR A 381 19.46 -9.00 34.14
C TYR A 381 18.73 -8.23 35.25
N LYS A 382 19.48 -7.75 36.25
CA LYS A 382 18.94 -6.77 37.21
C LYS A 382 18.51 -5.53 36.44
N PRO A 383 17.27 -5.01 36.59
CA PRO A 383 16.88 -3.77 35.95
C PRO A 383 17.87 -2.68 36.36
N PHE A 384 18.48 -2.00 35.38
CA PHE A 384 19.45 -0.92 35.59
C PHE A 384 18.84 0.24 36.41
N TYR A 385 17.51 0.29 36.50
CA TYR A 385 16.72 1.32 37.16
C TYR A 385 16.13 0.86 38.49
N GLN A 386 16.98 0.64 39.49
CA GLN A 386 16.52 0.40 40.87
C GLN A 386 16.43 1.67 41.71
N ASN A 387 16.99 2.80 41.26
CA ASN A 387 16.95 4.07 41.97
C ASN A 387 16.07 5.09 41.23
N SER A 388 15.12 5.71 41.92
CA SER A 388 14.39 6.90 41.43
C SER A 388 15.41 7.98 41.08
N GLN A 389 15.37 8.53 39.87
CA GLN A 389 16.23 9.67 39.55
C GLN A 389 15.66 10.92 40.22
N ASN A 390 16.51 11.64 40.96
CA ASN A 390 16.15 12.93 41.52
C ASN A 390 16.42 14.02 40.47
N PHE A 391 15.46 14.25 39.57
CA PHE A 391 15.61 15.22 38.47
C PHE A 391 15.79 16.66 38.96
N GLU A 392 15.29 16.99 40.15
CA GLU A 392 15.37 18.35 40.71
C GLU A 392 16.81 18.83 40.92
N LEU A 393 17.77 17.91 41.03
CA LEU A 393 19.20 18.22 41.16
C LEU A 393 19.89 18.46 39.80
N ASN A 394 19.20 18.23 38.68
CA ASN A 394 19.75 18.40 37.34
C ASN A 394 19.46 19.82 36.81
N ALA A 395 20.51 20.56 36.43
CA ALA A 395 20.38 21.93 35.92
C ALA A 395 19.54 22.04 34.62
N ASN A 396 19.43 20.95 33.86
CA ASN A 396 18.66 20.87 32.63
C ASN A 396 17.18 20.57 32.86
N PHE A 397 16.77 20.22 34.09
CA PHE A 397 15.37 19.94 34.41
C PHE A 397 14.53 21.22 34.43
N LYS A 398 13.42 21.24 33.68
CA LYS A 398 12.52 22.42 33.57
C LYS A 398 11.17 22.25 34.29
N GLY A 399 10.97 21.11 34.94
CA GLY A 399 9.75 20.78 35.68
C GLY A 399 8.85 19.80 34.95
N ASP A 400 7.56 19.80 35.31
CA ASP A 400 6.57 18.89 34.75
C ASP A 400 5.91 19.46 33.49
N LEU A 401 5.79 18.65 32.45
CA LEU A 401 5.02 18.95 31.24
C LEU A 401 3.53 18.69 31.51
N SER A 402 2.69 19.73 31.46
CA SER A 402 1.27 19.61 31.82
C SER A 402 0.41 18.89 30.78
N GLY A 403 0.81 18.94 29.51
CA GLY A 403 -0.01 18.40 28.43
C GLY A 403 0.52 18.74 27.04
N ILE A 404 -0.26 18.30 26.04
CA ILE A 404 -0.11 18.67 24.64
C ILE A 404 -1.38 19.35 24.13
N GLU A 405 -1.21 20.50 23.49
CA GLU A 405 -2.25 21.22 22.76
C GLU A 405 -2.13 20.89 21.27
N ILE A 406 -3.24 20.48 20.66
CA ILE A 406 -3.29 20.01 19.26
C ILE A 406 -4.25 20.91 18.49
N ASP A 407 -3.76 21.53 17.42
CA ASP A 407 -4.55 22.40 16.55
C ASP A 407 -4.51 21.88 15.10
N VAL A 408 -5.70 21.53 14.60
CA VAL A 408 -5.92 21.00 13.25
C VAL A 408 -6.86 21.92 12.50
N LYS A 409 -6.40 22.45 11.35
CA LYS A 409 -7.23 23.39 10.55
C LYS A 409 -8.36 22.69 9.80
N SER A 410 -8.09 21.53 9.21
CA SER A 410 -9.04 20.76 8.39
C SER A 410 -9.16 19.30 8.82
N CYS A 411 -10.39 18.83 9.05
CA CYS A 411 -10.68 17.42 9.31
C CYS A 411 -11.19 16.75 8.02
N GLU A 412 -10.28 16.20 7.25
CA GLU A 412 -10.61 15.40 6.06
C GLU A 412 -11.19 14.04 6.44
N LYS A 413 -12.02 13.46 5.56
CA LYS A 413 -12.74 12.22 5.86
C LYS A 413 -11.97 10.96 5.49
N LEU A 414 -11.32 10.95 4.33
CA LEU A 414 -10.65 9.80 3.73
C LEU A 414 -9.23 10.17 3.30
N PRO A 415 -8.23 9.30 3.54
CA PRO A 415 -6.87 9.52 3.06
C PRO A 415 -6.84 9.46 1.53
N HIS A 416 -6.06 10.34 0.91
CA HIS A 416 -5.88 10.42 -0.55
C HIS A 416 -4.41 10.65 -0.91
N LEU A 417 -4.05 10.51 -2.19
CA LEU A 417 -2.65 10.54 -2.64
C LEU A 417 -1.93 11.85 -2.27
N GLU A 418 -2.60 12.98 -2.48
CA GLU A 418 -2.04 14.32 -2.25
C GLU A 418 -2.33 14.89 -0.85
N MET A 419 -2.64 14.02 0.11
CA MET A 419 -3.02 14.47 1.45
C MET A 419 -1.85 15.17 2.17
N ASN A 420 -2.13 16.27 2.86
CA ASN A 420 -1.09 17.05 3.52
C ASN A 420 -0.75 16.47 4.90
N GLU A 421 0.38 15.77 4.99
CA GLU A 421 0.89 15.12 6.21
C GLU A 421 1.88 15.99 7.01
N LYS A 422 2.01 17.28 6.67
CA LYS A 422 2.93 18.20 7.34
C LYS A 422 2.42 18.59 8.73
N TYR A 423 3.34 18.70 9.68
CA TYR A 423 3.06 19.21 11.02
C TYR A 423 4.27 19.91 11.64
N ASN A 424 3.99 20.74 12.64
CA ASN A 424 4.97 21.34 13.53
C ASN A 424 4.72 20.84 14.96
N LEU A 425 5.76 20.34 15.63
CA LEU A 425 5.70 19.87 17.01
C LEU A 425 6.75 20.59 17.84
N VAL A 426 6.31 21.32 18.87
CA VAL A 426 7.19 22.05 19.79
C VAL A 426 6.95 21.57 21.22
N VAL A 427 8.01 21.18 21.91
CA VAL A 427 8.03 20.91 23.35
C VAL A 427 8.70 22.10 24.03
N ASP A 428 7.90 22.97 24.64
CA ASP A 428 8.33 24.24 25.21
C ASP A 428 8.48 24.09 26.73
N GLY A 429 9.72 24.09 27.23
CA GLY A 429 10.00 23.94 28.65
C GLY A 429 9.76 25.19 29.48
N SER A 430 9.68 26.36 28.85
CA SER A 430 9.28 27.61 29.52
C SER A 430 7.77 27.64 29.75
N ALA A 431 6.99 27.27 28.74
CA ALA A 431 5.53 27.16 28.85
C ALA A 431 5.06 25.85 29.52
N ARG A 432 5.97 24.88 29.70
CA ARG A 432 5.69 23.54 30.24
C ARG A 432 4.54 22.83 29.52
N THR A 433 4.41 23.06 28.21
CA THR A 433 3.35 22.51 27.37
C THR A 433 3.92 22.17 26.00
N ALA A 434 3.46 21.05 25.41
CA ALA A 434 3.76 20.73 24.03
C ALA A 434 2.67 21.28 23.10
N ARG A 435 3.04 21.72 21.90
CA ARG A 435 2.11 22.21 20.86
C ARG A 435 2.31 21.43 19.58
N LEU A 436 1.23 20.91 19.00
CA LEU A 436 1.20 20.21 17.73
C LEU A 436 0.23 20.93 16.78
N GLU A 437 0.75 21.49 15.70
CA GLU A 437 -0.03 22.21 14.69
C GLU A 437 0.05 21.51 13.33
N SER A 438 -1.09 21.44 12.64
CA SER A 438 -1.16 20.85 11.29
C SER A 438 -2.30 21.44 10.46
N ASP A 439 -2.11 21.48 9.14
CA ASP A 439 -3.15 21.95 8.23
C ASP A 439 -4.30 20.95 8.09
N THR A 440 -4.00 19.65 8.19
CA THR A 440 -4.99 18.58 8.09
C THR A 440 -4.81 17.55 9.20
N ILE A 441 -5.85 16.75 9.44
CA ILE A 441 -5.83 15.64 10.40
C ILE A 441 -4.67 14.65 10.17
N TRP A 442 -4.23 14.47 8.92
CA TRP A 442 -3.16 13.52 8.62
C TRP A 442 -1.83 13.97 9.23
N GLY A 443 -1.52 15.27 9.19
CA GLY A 443 -0.36 15.84 9.88
C GLY A 443 -0.40 15.62 11.39
N ALA A 444 -1.55 15.83 12.02
CA ALA A 444 -1.72 15.58 13.45
C ALA A 444 -1.49 14.11 13.83
N ILE A 445 -1.97 13.15 13.03
CA ILE A 445 -1.72 11.72 13.28
C ILE A 445 -0.21 11.40 13.24
N ARG A 446 0.54 11.96 12.28
CA ARG A 446 2.00 11.78 12.19
C ARG A 446 2.77 12.50 13.30
N GLY A 447 2.28 13.66 13.71
CA GLY A 447 2.85 14.43 14.81
C GLY A 447 2.65 13.76 16.17
N LEU A 448 1.48 13.18 16.42
CA LEU A 448 1.21 12.39 17.63
C LEU A 448 2.08 11.13 17.71
N GLU A 449 2.34 10.48 16.58
CA GLU A 449 3.30 9.37 16.52
C GLU A 449 4.71 9.86 16.90
N THR A 450 5.15 10.99 16.34
CA THR A 450 6.47 11.58 16.68
C THR A 450 6.57 11.97 18.14
N PHE A 451 5.54 12.62 18.69
CA PHE A 451 5.47 12.95 20.11
C PHE A 451 5.64 11.70 20.99
N SER A 452 4.99 10.59 20.63
CA SER A 452 5.10 9.34 21.39
C SER A 452 6.51 8.73 21.40
N GLN A 453 7.33 9.00 20.39
CA GLN A 453 8.73 8.52 20.31
C GLN A 453 9.73 9.43 21.06
N LEU A 454 9.36 10.69 21.29
CA LEU A 454 10.15 11.63 22.10
C LEU A 454 10.05 11.32 23.60
N VAL A 455 8.93 10.75 24.03
CA VAL A 455 8.73 10.34 25.43
C VAL A 455 9.63 9.13 25.74
N SER A 456 10.50 9.30 26.72
CA SER A 456 11.42 8.26 27.19
C SER A 456 11.07 7.83 28.60
N ASN A 457 11.07 6.52 28.86
CA ASN A 457 10.93 5.99 30.22
C ASN A 457 12.32 5.76 30.82
N VAL A 458 12.58 6.42 31.95
CA VAL A 458 13.88 6.36 32.65
C VAL A 458 13.81 5.53 33.93
N GLY A 459 12.82 4.64 34.04
CA GLY A 459 12.64 3.72 35.16
C GLY A 459 11.52 4.10 36.12
N GLN A 460 11.01 3.13 36.88
CA GLN A 460 9.97 3.32 37.91
C GLN A 460 8.71 4.09 37.43
N ASN A 461 8.33 3.96 36.15
CA ASN A 461 7.27 4.74 35.50
C ASN A 461 7.51 6.27 35.50
N GLN A 462 8.76 6.71 35.54
CA GLN A 462 9.15 8.10 35.32
C GLN A 462 9.37 8.32 33.82
N PHE A 463 8.60 9.24 33.23
CA PHE A 463 8.68 9.59 31.83
C PHE A 463 9.30 10.97 31.68
N VAL A 464 10.19 11.13 30.70
CA VAL A 464 10.83 12.41 30.40
C VAL A 464 10.76 12.71 28.90
N ILE A 465 10.86 13.99 28.56
CA ILE A 465 10.88 14.49 27.19
C ILE A 465 11.77 15.72 27.10
N ASN A 466 12.58 15.80 26.05
CA ASN A 466 13.48 16.94 25.83
C ASN A 466 12.74 18.11 25.17
N GLU A 467 13.15 19.33 25.49
CA GLU A 467 12.77 20.51 24.69
C GLU A 467 13.20 20.29 23.25
N THR A 468 12.24 20.38 22.34
CA THR A 468 12.40 19.94 20.95
C THR A 468 11.51 20.80 20.06
N ASP A 469 12.02 21.18 18.88
CA ASP A 469 11.26 21.82 17.81
C ASP A 469 11.44 21.00 16.54
N ILE A 470 10.34 20.45 16.02
CA ILE A 470 10.29 19.59 14.84
C ILE A 470 9.32 20.17 13.82
N ARG A 471 9.81 20.31 12.58
CA ARG A 471 9.01 20.57 11.40
C ARG A 471 9.17 19.39 10.46
N ASP A 472 8.10 18.66 10.20
CA ASP A 472 8.21 17.38 9.51
C ASP A 472 7.11 17.19 8.46
N PHE A 473 7.45 16.46 7.40
CA PHE A 473 6.60 16.14 6.26
C PHE A 473 7.26 15.03 5.44
N PRO A 474 6.48 14.25 4.67
CA PRO A 474 7.04 13.18 3.84
C PRO A 474 7.79 13.75 2.64
N ARG A 475 8.86 13.06 2.25
CA ARG A 475 9.57 13.29 0.99
C ARG A 475 8.75 12.84 -0.23
N PHE A 476 8.00 11.74 -0.10
CA PHE A 476 7.17 11.18 -1.18
C PHE A 476 5.71 11.04 -0.77
N ALA A 477 4.80 11.27 -1.71
CA ALA A 477 3.36 11.18 -1.47
C ALA A 477 2.88 9.73 -1.30
N TYR A 478 3.46 8.77 -2.03
CA TYR A 478 3.10 7.36 -1.96
C TYR A 478 4.09 6.54 -1.12
N ARG A 479 3.64 5.92 -0.03
CA ARG A 479 4.49 5.11 0.85
C ARG A 479 3.77 3.84 1.26
N GLY A 480 3.99 2.80 0.46
CA GLY A 480 3.20 1.58 0.45
C GLY A 480 3.81 0.38 1.17
N ILE A 481 2.95 -0.53 1.60
CA ILE A 481 3.28 -1.96 1.81
C ILE A 481 2.28 -2.78 1.01
N LEU A 482 2.78 -3.67 0.14
CA LEU A 482 2.00 -4.74 -0.46
C LEU A 482 1.96 -5.91 0.51
N VAL A 483 0.76 -6.39 0.85
CA VAL A 483 0.58 -7.70 1.46
C VAL A 483 -0.34 -8.51 0.58
N ASP A 484 0.20 -9.64 0.17
CA ASP A 484 -0.51 -10.68 -0.52
C ASP A 484 -1.15 -11.63 0.51
N THR A 485 -2.44 -11.88 0.31
CA THR A 485 -3.26 -12.75 1.16
C THR A 485 -3.93 -13.88 0.39
N SER A 486 -3.59 -14.00 -0.90
CA SER A 486 -4.17 -14.98 -1.82
C SER A 486 -3.39 -16.29 -1.80
N ARG A 487 -2.04 -16.28 -1.73
CA ARG A 487 -1.26 -17.54 -1.59
C ARG A 487 -1.27 -18.12 -0.18
N HIS A 488 -1.49 -17.29 0.83
CA HIS A 488 -1.85 -17.74 2.18
C HIS A 488 -2.83 -16.77 2.82
N TYR A 489 -3.92 -17.31 3.37
CA TYR A 489 -4.87 -16.50 4.12
C TYR A 489 -4.20 -15.83 5.33
N ILE A 490 -4.35 -14.51 5.42
CA ILE A 490 -3.86 -13.71 6.54
C ILE A 490 -5.07 -13.27 7.39
N PRO A 491 -5.17 -13.70 8.65
CA PRO A 491 -6.28 -13.29 9.50
C PRO A 491 -6.36 -11.77 9.68
N VAL A 492 -7.59 -11.22 9.76
CA VAL A 492 -7.85 -9.78 9.86
C VAL A 492 -7.11 -9.12 11.04
N ASN A 493 -6.96 -9.82 12.18
CA ASN A 493 -6.21 -9.29 13.31
C ASN A 493 -4.72 -9.11 13.00
N VAL A 494 -4.14 -9.97 12.14
CA VAL A 494 -2.75 -9.82 11.69
C VAL A 494 -2.62 -8.64 10.70
N LEU A 495 -3.64 -8.40 9.86
CA LEU A 495 -3.71 -7.20 9.03
C LEU A 495 -3.77 -5.92 9.88
N TYR A 496 -4.51 -5.93 11.00
CA TYR A 496 -4.52 -4.83 11.95
C TYR A 496 -3.16 -4.60 12.62
N GLU A 497 -2.45 -5.67 12.99
CA GLU A 497 -1.08 -5.58 13.50
C GLU A 497 -0.16 -4.92 12.46
N ASN A 498 -0.28 -5.30 11.19
CA ASN A 498 0.47 -4.68 10.10
C ASN A 498 0.12 -3.19 9.92
N LEU A 499 -1.16 -2.83 9.89
CA LEU A 499 -1.61 -1.43 9.78
C LEU A 499 -1.15 -0.57 10.96
N ASN A 500 -1.06 -1.13 12.18
CA ASN A 500 -0.44 -0.42 13.31
C ASN A 500 1.04 -0.16 13.05
N ALA A 501 1.79 -1.19 12.63
CA ALA A 501 3.21 -1.06 12.33
C ALA A 501 3.48 -0.04 11.20
N MET A 502 2.65 -0.04 10.15
CA MET A 502 2.68 0.97 9.09
C MET A 502 2.48 2.39 9.65
N ALA A 503 1.49 2.58 10.53
CA ALA A 503 1.21 3.88 11.14
C ALA A 503 2.38 4.37 11.99
N TYR A 504 2.99 3.48 12.79
CA TYR A 504 4.19 3.77 13.59
C TYR A 504 5.41 4.14 12.73
N ASN A 505 5.42 3.71 11.47
CA ASN A 505 6.46 4.01 10.48
C ASN A 505 6.07 5.13 9.50
N LYS A 506 4.92 5.80 9.69
CA LYS A 506 4.41 6.87 8.80
C LYS A 506 4.21 6.45 7.33
N LEU A 507 3.94 5.16 7.09
CA LEU A 507 3.48 4.65 5.80
C LEU A 507 1.98 4.94 5.62
N ASN A 508 1.55 5.16 4.38
CA ASN A 508 0.21 5.71 4.11
C ASN A 508 -0.59 4.94 3.05
N VAL A 509 -0.05 3.88 2.45
CA VAL A 509 -0.80 3.02 1.53
C VAL A 509 -0.65 1.55 1.93
N PHE A 510 -1.77 0.88 2.18
CA PHE A 510 -1.82 -0.57 2.32
C PHE A 510 -2.33 -1.15 1.01
N HIS A 511 -1.42 -1.73 0.25
CA HIS A 511 -1.75 -2.43 -0.99
C HIS A 511 -2.07 -3.88 -0.62
N TRP A 512 -3.34 -4.23 -0.75
CA TRP A 512 -3.90 -5.51 -0.34
C TRP A 512 -4.20 -6.35 -1.59
N HIS A 513 -3.24 -7.20 -1.92
CA HIS A 513 -3.39 -8.19 -2.97
C HIS A 513 -4.22 -9.35 -2.40
N ILE A 514 -5.53 -9.34 -2.69
CA ILE A 514 -6.52 -10.12 -1.96
C ILE A 514 -6.96 -11.39 -2.69
N VAL A 515 -6.82 -11.43 -4.01
CA VAL A 515 -7.22 -12.56 -4.87
C VAL A 515 -6.10 -12.83 -5.87
N ASP A 516 -5.83 -14.11 -6.14
CA ASP A 516 -4.88 -14.64 -7.14
C ASP A 516 -5.33 -16.10 -7.48
N GLU A 517 -4.64 -16.77 -8.40
CA GLU A 517 -4.90 -18.14 -8.87
C GLU A 517 -5.16 -19.13 -7.73
N GLN A 518 -4.45 -18.97 -6.60
CA GLN A 518 -4.45 -19.94 -5.50
C GLN A 518 -5.67 -19.79 -4.58
N SER A 519 -6.30 -18.61 -4.50
CA SER A 519 -7.43 -18.38 -3.60
C SER A 519 -8.24 -17.12 -3.93
N PHE A 520 -9.57 -17.24 -3.83
CA PHE A 520 -10.54 -16.14 -3.90
C PHE A 520 -11.22 -15.89 -2.52
N PRO A 521 -10.53 -15.30 -1.52
CA PRO A 521 -11.08 -15.14 -0.18
C PRO A 521 -12.11 -14.00 -0.07
N TYR A 522 -12.21 -13.08 -1.03
CA TYR A 522 -13.18 -11.98 -0.96
C TYR A 522 -14.63 -12.44 -1.17
N VAL A 523 -15.51 -12.21 -0.18
CA VAL A 523 -16.93 -12.58 -0.26
C VAL A 523 -17.72 -11.51 -1.00
N SER A 524 -17.97 -11.74 -2.28
CA SER A 524 -18.92 -10.94 -3.06
C SER A 524 -20.36 -11.20 -2.61
N LYS A 525 -21.11 -10.13 -2.30
CA LYS A 525 -22.55 -10.24 -2.01
C LYS A 525 -23.36 -10.78 -3.19
N ARG A 526 -22.86 -10.53 -4.40
CA ARG A 526 -23.55 -10.88 -5.64
C ARG A 526 -23.17 -12.24 -6.19
N PHE A 527 -21.87 -12.54 -6.09
CA PHE A 527 -21.27 -13.77 -6.57
C PHE A 527 -20.65 -14.52 -5.39
N PRO A 528 -21.46 -14.98 -4.42
CA PRO A 528 -20.94 -15.67 -3.25
C PRO A 528 -20.17 -16.93 -3.66
N ASP A 529 -20.55 -17.55 -4.78
CA ASP A 529 -19.89 -18.73 -5.35
C ASP A 529 -18.40 -18.52 -5.67
N LEU A 530 -17.93 -17.30 -5.93
CA LEU A 530 -16.50 -17.02 -6.15
C LEU A 530 -15.69 -17.39 -4.91
N SER A 531 -16.14 -16.94 -3.74
CA SER A 531 -15.49 -17.27 -2.47
C SER A 531 -15.86 -18.66 -1.96
N LEU A 532 -17.13 -19.07 -2.10
CA LEU A 532 -17.58 -20.39 -1.64
C LEU A 532 -16.84 -21.55 -2.32
N LYS A 533 -16.33 -21.34 -3.55
CA LYS A 533 -15.63 -22.37 -4.34
C LYS A 533 -14.16 -22.05 -4.58
N GLY A 534 -13.75 -20.78 -4.47
CA GLY A 534 -12.39 -20.33 -4.77
C GLY A 534 -11.54 -20.04 -3.54
N ALA A 535 -12.11 -19.89 -2.34
CA ALA A 535 -11.31 -19.71 -1.12
C ALA A 535 -10.74 -21.05 -0.61
N TYR A 536 -9.61 -21.01 0.08
CA TYR A 536 -9.05 -22.19 0.78
C TYR A 536 -10.06 -22.89 1.69
N ASN A 537 -10.90 -22.11 2.35
CA ASN A 537 -12.02 -22.62 3.14
C ASN A 537 -13.14 -21.56 3.16
N PRO A 538 -14.36 -21.91 2.74
CA PRO A 538 -15.45 -20.95 2.52
C PRO A 538 -16.03 -20.35 3.82
N GLU A 539 -15.68 -20.88 4.99
CA GLU A 539 -16.17 -20.40 6.29
C GLU A 539 -15.09 -19.68 7.10
N THR A 540 -13.83 -20.10 6.98
CA THR A 540 -12.75 -19.67 7.89
C THR A 540 -11.64 -18.87 7.20
N HIS A 541 -11.49 -18.99 5.88
CA HIS A 541 -10.43 -18.36 5.10
C HIS A 541 -11.02 -17.41 4.05
N VAL A 542 -11.94 -16.57 4.50
CA VAL A 542 -12.66 -15.60 3.69
C VAL A 542 -12.68 -14.25 4.38
N TYR A 543 -12.73 -13.18 3.58
CA TYR A 543 -12.96 -11.82 4.03
C TYR A 543 -14.40 -11.43 3.69
N SER A 544 -15.25 -11.36 4.73
CA SER A 544 -16.62 -10.90 4.55
C SER A 544 -16.66 -9.42 4.14
N PRO A 545 -17.79 -8.92 3.60
CA PRO A 545 -17.93 -7.49 3.33
C PRO A 545 -17.70 -6.64 4.57
N GLN A 546 -18.03 -7.14 5.75
CA GLN A 546 -17.78 -6.45 7.01
C GLN A 546 -16.29 -6.43 7.35
N ASP A 547 -15.56 -7.52 7.11
CA ASP A 547 -14.10 -7.56 7.34
C ASP A 547 -13.38 -6.54 6.48
N VAL A 548 -13.72 -6.47 5.18
CA VAL A 548 -13.13 -5.49 4.26
C VAL A 548 -13.44 -4.06 4.70
N GLN A 549 -14.69 -3.77 5.08
CA GLN A 549 -15.06 -2.46 5.62
C GLN A 549 -14.31 -2.13 6.91
N ASN A 550 -14.13 -3.11 7.80
CA ASN A 550 -13.38 -2.91 9.03
C ASN A 550 -11.90 -2.63 8.75
N VAL A 551 -11.27 -3.33 7.79
CA VAL A 551 -9.87 -3.07 7.37
C VAL A 551 -9.73 -1.67 6.77
N ILE A 552 -10.65 -1.26 5.90
CA ILE A 552 -10.67 0.09 5.32
C ILE A 552 -10.80 1.15 6.43
N GLU A 553 -11.75 0.98 7.35
CA GLU A 553 -11.95 1.91 8.46
C GLU A 553 -10.75 1.94 9.40
N TYR A 554 -10.15 0.78 9.69
CA TYR A 554 -8.96 0.68 10.54
C TYR A 554 -7.76 1.39 9.92
N GLY A 555 -7.60 1.30 8.60
CA GLY A 555 -6.61 2.06 7.82
C GLY A 555 -6.91 3.56 7.82
N ARG A 556 -8.16 3.95 7.55
CA ARG A 556 -8.63 5.36 7.57
C ARG A 556 -8.29 6.05 8.89
N GLN A 557 -8.58 5.39 10.01
CA GLN A 557 -8.28 5.90 11.35
C GLN A 557 -6.80 6.19 11.60
N ARG A 558 -5.89 5.61 10.80
CA ARG A 558 -4.43 5.77 10.87
C ARG A 558 -3.86 6.63 9.73
N GLY A 559 -4.71 7.20 8.89
CA GLY A 559 -4.28 7.89 7.67
C GLY A 559 -3.58 6.95 6.70
N ILE A 560 -4.10 5.73 6.55
CA ILE A 560 -3.62 4.73 5.60
C ILE A 560 -4.74 4.44 4.61
N ARG A 561 -4.45 4.66 3.33
CA ARG A 561 -5.35 4.29 2.23
C ARG A 561 -5.22 2.80 1.94
N VAL A 562 -6.34 2.09 1.88
CA VAL A 562 -6.37 0.68 1.46
C VAL A 562 -6.61 0.63 -0.06
N LEU A 563 -5.61 0.15 -0.79
CA LEU A 563 -5.67 -0.14 -2.22
C LEU A 563 -5.85 -1.66 -2.34
N VAL A 564 -6.95 -2.14 -2.91
CA VAL A 564 -7.21 -3.57 -3.05
C VAL A 564 -6.97 -3.97 -4.51
N GLU A 565 -6.21 -5.04 -4.70
CA GLU A 565 -5.87 -5.64 -5.99
C GLU A 565 -6.49 -7.04 -6.08
N PHE A 566 -7.09 -7.32 -7.24
CA PHE A 566 -7.68 -8.61 -7.59
C PHE A 566 -6.95 -9.10 -8.84
N ASP A 567 -6.09 -10.10 -8.68
CA ASP A 567 -5.49 -10.78 -9.83
C ASP A 567 -6.51 -11.76 -10.42
N THR A 568 -6.52 -11.85 -11.74
CA THR A 568 -7.49 -12.60 -12.54
C THR A 568 -6.88 -13.78 -13.25
#